data_AF-X1P001-F1
#
_entry.id   AF-X1P001-F1
#
_cell.length_a   1.000
_cell.length_b   1.000
_cell.length_c   1.000
_cell.angle_alpha   90.00
_cell.angle_beta   90.00
_cell.angle_gamma   90.00
#
_symmetry.space_group_name_H-M   'P 1'
#
loop_
_entity.id
_entity.type
_entity.pdbx_description
1 polymer ?
#
loop_
_entity_poly.entity_id
_entity_poly.type
_entity_poly.pdbx_seq_one_letter_code
_entity_poly.pdbx_strand_id
1 'polypeptide(L)'
;VTNPYVIKALCRLARDAGARKLVIAEGSNVGSKTKEAFIKSGISKIAEEENTELVDLKSAKTIYMGIPNGRIFRRIQIPEVIMQADVIINVPVMKTHDAFPATLGLKNMKGVIQEKDKKRFHKWGLAQSIVDLDKLVLPQLTVIDGTVAMEGMGPEHGTPVNFGVIISSFDTVAADTVAANVMGIDPGEIEYIQLAAEQGLGCTDISQIEVVGLSIDQVKRPFKRIQLDFEAYRKKGIQIYEAGACSGCRHVIQALLINLEK
;
A
#
# COMPACT_ATOMS: atom_id res chain seq x y z
N VAL A 1 4.52 -4.50 9.21
CA VAL A 1 3.08 -4.87 9.26
C VAL A 1 2.39 -3.80 10.08
N THR A 2 1.11 -3.52 9.82
CA THR A 2 0.37 -2.47 10.54
C THR A 2 0.42 -2.69 12.03
N ASN A 3 0.62 -1.61 12.78
CA ASN A 3 0.66 -1.61 14.23
C ASN A 3 -0.71 -2.02 14.78
N PRO A 4 -0.80 -3.11 15.58
CA PRO A 4 -2.07 -3.60 16.10
C PRO A 4 -2.82 -2.55 16.95
N TYR A 5 -2.10 -1.63 17.60
CA TYR A 5 -2.72 -0.57 18.39
C TYR A 5 -3.42 0.48 17.54
N VAL A 6 -2.96 0.70 16.29
CA VAL A 6 -3.67 1.56 15.32
C VAL A 6 -5.00 0.90 14.96
N ILE A 7 -5.01 -0.40 14.67
CA ILE A 7 -6.24 -1.16 14.40
C ILE A 7 -7.19 -1.11 15.60
N LYS A 8 -6.68 -1.30 16.82
CA LYS A 8 -7.47 -1.19 18.05
C LYS A 8 -8.16 0.17 18.18
N ALA A 9 -7.40 1.25 17.95
CA ALA A 9 -7.94 2.60 18.01
C ALA A 9 -9.04 2.82 16.95
N LEU A 10 -8.81 2.34 15.72
CA LEU A 10 -9.80 2.44 14.64
C LEU A 10 -11.08 1.65 14.92
N CYS A 11 -10.98 0.45 15.51
CA CYS A 11 -12.17 -0.30 15.93
C CYS A 11 -13.04 0.50 16.93
N ARG A 12 -12.41 1.15 17.90
CA ARG A 12 -13.11 1.98 18.89
C ARG A 12 -13.73 3.22 18.24
N LEU A 13 -12.96 3.95 17.45
CA LEU A 13 -13.44 5.15 16.75
C LEU A 13 -14.60 4.83 15.78
N ALA A 14 -14.52 3.71 15.07
CA ALA A 14 -15.60 3.27 14.18
C ALA A 14 -16.88 2.93 14.96
N ARG A 15 -16.75 2.28 16.13
CA ARG A 15 -17.87 1.97 17.03
C ARG A 15 -18.50 3.25 17.59
N ASP A 16 -17.67 4.19 18.04
CA ASP A 16 -18.11 5.49 18.56
C ASP A 16 -18.82 6.32 17.47
N ALA A 17 -18.40 6.16 16.20
CA ALA A 17 -19.06 6.73 15.03
C ALA A 17 -20.35 5.98 14.63
N GLY A 18 -20.73 4.90 15.33
CA GLY A 18 -21.99 4.18 15.13
C GLY A 18 -21.91 2.90 14.29
N ALA A 19 -20.71 2.38 14.00
CA ALA A 19 -20.56 1.10 13.30
C ALA A 19 -21.19 -0.04 14.10
N ARG A 20 -22.16 -0.74 13.49
CA ARG A 20 -22.90 -1.84 14.12
C ARG A 20 -22.19 -3.19 14.01
N LYS A 21 -21.38 -3.35 12.95
CA LYS A 21 -20.56 -4.53 12.69
C LYS A 21 -19.16 -4.07 12.30
N LEU A 22 -18.15 -4.66 12.93
CA LEU A 22 -16.75 -4.45 12.58
C LEU A 22 -16.18 -5.76 12.06
N VAL A 23 -15.35 -5.67 11.02
CA VAL A 23 -14.61 -6.79 10.46
C VAL A 23 -13.18 -6.31 10.18
N ILE A 24 -12.21 -7.05 10.70
CA ILE A 24 -10.80 -6.88 10.33
C ILE A 24 -10.52 -7.93 9.23
N ALA A 25 -10.27 -7.45 8.02
CA ALA A 25 -10.03 -8.30 6.87
C ALA A 25 -8.61 -8.09 6.32
N GLU A 26 -7.85 -9.16 6.15
CA GLU A 26 -6.46 -9.08 5.68
C GLU A 26 -6.15 -10.23 4.71
N GLY A 27 -5.18 -10.01 3.81
CA GLY A 27 -4.71 -11.01 2.87
C GLY A 27 -3.19 -10.98 2.78
N SER A 28 -2.55 -11.93 3.46
CA SER A 28 -1.08 -11.99 3.51
C SER A 28 -0.42 -12.13 2.14
N ASN A 29 0.91 -11.98 2.13
CA ASN A 29 1.71 -12.14 0.93
C ASN A 29 1.54 -13.52 0.28
N VAL A 30 1.88 -13.60 -1.00
CA VAL A 30 1.78 -14.84 -1.77
C VAL A 30 2.62 -15.95 -1.11
N GLY A 31 2.03 -17.12 -0.92
CA GLY A 31 2.69 -18.27 -0.27
C GLY A 31 2.72 -18.23 1.26
N SER A 32 2.37 -17.10 1.89
CA SER A 32 2.22 -17.02 3.35
C SER A 32 0.81 -17.42 3.82
N LYS A 33 0.69 -17.87 5.07
CA LYS A 33 -0.60 -18.16 5.70
C LYS A 33 -1.10 -16.95 6.48
N THR A 34 -2.26 -16.42 6.11
CA THR A 34 -2.81 -15.21 6.74
C THR A 34 -3.15 -15.43 8.21
N LYS A 35 -3.65 -16.61 8.59
CA LYS A 35 -3.87 -16.98 10.01
C LYS A 35 -2.60 -16.85 10.86
N GLU A 36 -1.46 -17.32 10.38
CA GLU A 36 -0.19 -17.18 11.10
C GLU A 36 0.26 -15.71 11.17
N ALA A 37 -0.04 -14.93 10.12
CA ALA A 37 0.26 -13.50 10.09
C ALA A 37 -0.56 -12.73 11.16
N PHE A 38 -1.85 -13.03 11.32
CA PHE A 38 -2.70 -12.42 12.35
C PHE A 38 -2.18 -12.65 13.77
N ILE A 39 -1.68 -13.85 14.05
CA ILE A 39 -1.12 -14.20 15.36
C ILE A 39 0.18 -13.42 15.58
N LYS A 40 1.10 -13.48 14.62
CA LYS A 40 2.43 -12.85 14.74
C LYS A 40 2.36 -11.33 14.80
N SER A 41 1.40 -10.71 14.13
CA SER A 41 1.22 -9.24 14.16
C SER A 41 0.47 -8.74 15.40
N GLY A 42 -0.10 -9.64 16.21
CA GLY A 42 -0.94 -9.29 17.36
C GLY A 42 -2.37 -8.91 16.99
N ILE A 43 -2.74 -8.94 15.71
CA ILE A 43 -4.11 -8.62 15.25
C ILE A 43 -5.14 -9.62 15.78
N SER A 44 -4.78 -10.89 15.94
CA SER A 44 -5.64 -11.89 16.61
C SER A 44 -6.06 -11.45 18.01
N LYS A 45 -5.13 -10.92 18.79
CA LYS A 45 -5.39 -10.44 20.14
C LYS A 45 -6.28 -9.20 20.14
N ILE A 46 -6.05 -8.26 19.21
CA ILE A 46 -6.88 -7.06 19.07
C ILE A 46 -8.31 -7.41 18.69
N ALA A 47 -8.50 -8.34 17.75
CA ALA A 47 -9.83 -8.78 17.35
C ALA A 47 -10.61 -9.41 18.50
N GLU A 48 -9.96 -10.21 19.35
CA GLU A 48 -10.56 -10.77 20.55
C GLU A 48 -10.93 -9.68 21.57
N GLU A 49 -10.00 -8.78 21.89
CA GLU A 49 -10.21 -7.68 22.84
C GLU A 49 -11.34 -6.72 22.41
N GLU A 50 -11.45 -6.46 21.09
CA GLU A 50 -12.45 -5.56 20.53
C GLU A 50 -13.70 -6.31 20.02
N ASN A 51 -13.84 -7.61 20.32
CA ASN A 51 -14.95 -8.48 19.89
C ASN A 51 -15.31 -8.28 18.40
N THR A 52 -14.29 -8.36 17.53
CA THR A 52 -14.36 -8.04 16.10
C THR A 52 -14.04 -9.27 15.26
N GLU A 53 -14.78 -9.46 14.17
CA GLU A 53 -14.59 -10.60 13.26
C GLU A 53 -13.25 -10.49 12.52
N LEU A 54 -12.51 -11.61 12.39
CA LEU A 54 -11.33 -11.70 11.55
C LEU A 54 -11.62 -12.48 10.27
N VAL A 55 -11.33 -11.89 9.12
CA VAL A 55 -11.52 -12.52 7.81
C VAL A 55 -10.19 -12.66 7.08
N ASP A 56 -9.85 -13.90 6.72
CA ASP A 56 -8.76 -14.23 5.82
C ASP A 56 -9.24 -14.08 4.36
N LEU A 57 -8.84 -12.99 3.71
CA LEU A 57 -9.23 -12.66 2.34
C LEU A 57 -8.72 -13.68 1.31
N LYS A 58 -7.69 -14.48 1.63
CA LYS A 58 -7.21 -15.56 0.73
C LYS A 58 -8.17 -16.73 0.64
N SER A 59 -8.99 -16.95 1.67
CA SER A 59 -9.95 -18.06 1.73
C SER A 59 -11.42 -17.61 1.73
N ALA A 60 -11.65 -16.30 1.76
CA ALA A 60 -12.99 -15.72 1.67
C ALA A 60 -13.68 -16.08 0.35
N LYS A 61 -15.01 -16.22 0.41
CA LYS A 61 -15.85 -16.37 -0.78
C LYS A 61 -15.73 -15.13 -1.65
N THR A 62 -15.62 -15.32 -2.97
CA THR A 62 -15.44 -14.22 -3.93
C THR A 62 -16.56 -14.19 -4.97
N ILE A 63 -16.83 -12.99 -5.47
CA ILE A 63 -17.77 -12.71 -6.57
C ILE A 63 -17.08 -11.97 -7.69
N TYR A 64 -17.52 -12.21 -8.93
CA TYR A 64 -17.05 -11.42 -10.07
C TYR A 64 -17.75 -10.05 -10.07
N MET A 65 -16.95 -9.00 -10.09
CA MET A 65 -17.40 -7.63 -10.21
C MET A 65 -16.88 -7.03 -11.51
N GLY A 66 -17.75 -6.31 -12.22
CA GLY A 66 -17.34 -5.49 -13.37
C GLY A 66 -16.57 -4.26 -12.88
N ILE A 67 -15.61 -3.80 -13.67
CA ILE A 67 -14.81 -2.62 -13.36
C ILE A 67 -15.27 -1.48 -14.26
N PRO A 68 -15.85 -0.41 -13.67
CA PRO A 68 -16.22 0.77 -14.42
C PRO A 68 -14.99 1.29 -15.19
N ASN A 69 -15.09 1.40 -16.51
CA ASN A 69 -14.00 1.91 -17.35
C ASN A 69 -12.62 1.24 -17.09
N GLY A 70 -12.61 -0.07 -16.83
CA GLY A 70 -11.37 -0.84 -16.65
C GLY A 70 -10.52 -0.85 -17.92
N ARG A 71 -9.25 -0.46 -17.82
CA ARG A 71 -8.33 -0.31 -18.96
C ARG A 71 -7.54 -1.60 -19.25
N ILE A 72 -7.15 -2.34 -18.23
CA ILE A 72 -6.41 -3.60 -18.33
C ILE A 72 -7.35 -4.80 -18.26
N PHE A 73 -8.33 -4.78 -17.36
CA PHE A 73 -9.30 -5.85 -17.18
C PHE A 73 -10.71 -5.30 -16.93
N ARG A 74 -11.72 -6.00 -17.47
CA ARG A 74 -13.12 -5.59 -17.39
C ARG A 74 -13.85 -6.13 -16.16
N ARG A 75 -13.33 -7.17 -15.52
CA ARG A 75 -13.89 -7.78 -14.32
C ARG A 75 -12.82 -8.51 -13.51
N ILE A 76 -13.03 -8.62 -12.21
CA ILE A 76 -12.15 -9.34 -11.28
C ILE A 76 -12.96 -10.02 -10.17
N GLN A 77 -12.38 -11.03 -9.52
CA GLN A 77 -12.96 -11.63 -8.33
C GLN A 77 -12.58 -10.83 -7.08
N ILE A 78 -13.58 -10.37 -6.33
CA ILE A 78 -13.42 -9.66 -5.06
C ILE A 78 -14.09 -10.46 -3.94
N PRO A 79 -13.48 -10.53 -2.73
CA PRO A 79 -14.13 -11.10 -1.55
C PRO A 79 -15.48 -10.43 -1.26
N GLU A 80 -16.53 -11.23 -1.06
CA GLU A 80 -17.90 -10.73 -0.81
C GLU A 80 -17.95 -9.78 0.39
N VAL A 81 -17.14 -10.05 1.43
CA VAL A 81 -17.05 -9.21 2.63
C VAL A 81 -16.65 -7.76 2.33
N ILE A 82 -15.83 -7.52 1.30
CA ILE A 82 -15.42 -6.17 0.90
C ILE A 82 -16.57 -5.46 0.18
N MET A 83 -17.31 -6.18 -0.67
CA MET A 83 -18.44 -5.60 -1.40
C MET A 83 -19.69 -5.41 -0.55
N GLN A 84 -19.77 -6.09 0.60
CA GLN A 84 -20.87 -5.97 1.57
C GLN A 84 -20.62 -4.88 2.62
N ALA A 85 -19.41 -4.32 2.68
CA ALA A 85 -19.09 -3.28 3.65
C ALA A 85 -19.71 -1.94 3.20
N ASP A 86 -20.37 -1.26 4.14
CA ASP A 86 -20.85 0.12 3.91
C ASP A 86 -19.70 1.13 3.89
N VAL A 87 -18.64 0.85 4.66
CA VAL A 87 -17.44 1.68 4.81
C VAL A 87 -16.21 0.78 4.86
N ILE A 88 -15.25 1.07 4.00
CA ILE A 88 -13.91 0.46 3.95
C ILE A 88 -12.93 1.47 4.53
N ILE A 89 -12.28 1.07 5.63
CA ILE A 89 -11.15 1.79 6.23
C ILE A 89 -9.87 1.05 5.85
N ASN A 90 -9.01 1.69 5.07
CA ASN A 90 -7.74 1.14 4.61
C ASN A 90 -6.59 1.59 5.52
N VAL A 91 -5.72 0.67 5.94
CA VAL A 91 -4.69 0.95 6.94
C VAL A 91 -3.29 0.50 6.48
N PRO A 92 -2.74 1.12 5.42
CA PRO A 92 -1.43 0.75 4.89
C PRO A 92 -0.30 1.16 5.84
N VAL A 93 0.80 0.41 5.82
CA VAL A 93 2.06 0.84 6.45
C VAL A 93 2.82 1.75 5.49
N MET A 94 3.34 2.87 6.00
CA MET A 94 4.23 3.76 5.25
C MET A 94 5.56 3.05 4.92
N LYS A 95 5.78 2.69 3.65
CA LYS A 95 6.99 1.97 3.26
C LYS A 95 7.48 2.26 1.84
N THR A 96 8.79 2.16 1.63
CA THR A 96 9.38 2.03 0.29
C THR A 96 9.06 0.67 -0.33
N HIS A 97 9.26 0.55 -1.65
CA HIS A 97 9.01 -0.69 -2.38
C HIS A 97 10.03 -0.88 -3.51
N ASP A 98 10.20 -2.11 -3.98
CA ASP A 98 11.17 -2.50 -5.03
C ASP A 98 10.65 -2.42 -6.47
N ALA A 99 9.33 -2.39 -6.67
CA ALA A 99 8.70 -2.07 -7.96
C ALA A 99 8.27 -0.60 -8.13
N PHE A 100 8.05 0.14 -7.04
CA PHE A 100 7.65 1.55 -7.03
C PHE A 100 8.37 2.28 -5.90
N PRO A 101 8.59 3.61 -5.98
CA PRO A 101 9.26 4.34 -4.91
C PRO A 101 8.63 4.14 -3.51
N ALA A 102 7.31 4.00 -3.43
CA ALA A 102 6.58 3.74 -2.19
C ALA A 102 5.38 2.78 -2.38
N THR A 103 4.91 2.20 -1.27
CA THR A 103 3.62 1.51 -1.15
C THR A 103 2.81 2.18 -0.04
N LEU A 104 1.65 2.69 -0.41
CA LEU A 104 0.75 3.43 0.48
C LEU A 104 -0.69 2.91 0.27
N GLY A 105 -1.70 3.78 0.37
CA GLY A 105 -3.12 3.47 0.36
C GLY A 105 -3.61 2.75 -0.89
N LEU A 106 -3.43 3.33 -2.07
CA LEU A 106 -3.94 2.75 -3.34
C LEU A 106 -3.39 1.34 -3.55
N LYS A 107 -2.07 1.19 -3.44
CA LYS A 107 -1.40 -0.09 -3.63
C LYS A 107 -1.76 -1.12 -2.55
N ASN A 108 -2.19 -0.70 -1.36
CA ASN A 108 -2.61 -1.63 -0.30
C ASN A 108 -3.89 -2.38 -0.65
N MET A 109 -4.75 -1.81 -1.50
CA MET A 109 -5.98 -2.49 -1.95
C MET A 109 -5.71 -3.75 -2.78
N LYS A 110 -4.51 -3.90 -3.34
CA LYS A 110 -4.03 -5.17 -3.92
C LYS A 110 -4.04 -6.33 -2.89
N GLY A 111 -4.09 -6.05 -1.59
CA GLY A 111 -4.28 -7.04 -0.53
C GLY A 111 -5.60 -7.79 -0.63
N VAL A 112 -6.64 -7.15 -1.18
CA VAL A 112 -8.01 -7.69 -1.29
C VAL A 112 -8.15 -8.83 -2.30
N ILE A 113 -7.34 -8.81 -3.36
CA ILE A 113 -7.50 -9.75 -4.47
C ILE A 113 -6.85 -11.12 -4.20
N GLN A 114 -7.28 -12.13 -4.94
CA GLN A 114 -6.76 -13.50 -4.85
C GLN A 114 -5.30 -13.61 -5.33
N GLU A 115 -4.54 -14.58 -4.81
CA GLU A 115 -3.11 -14.73 -5.10
C GLU A 115 -2.80 -14.87 -6.60
N LYS A 116 -3.67 -15.56 -7.34
CA LYS A 116 -3.54 -15.70 -8.80
C LYS A 116 -3.54 -14.33 -9.51
N ASP A 117 -4.38 -13.41 -9.04
CA ASP A 117 -4.54 -12.09 -9.64
C ASP A 117 -3.45 -11.14 -9.12
N LYS A 118 -3.00 -11.31 -7.86
CA LYS A 118 -1.79 -10.64 -7.33
C LYS A 118 -0.58 -10.87 -8.25
N LYS A 119 -0.41 -12.07 -8.81
CA LYS A 119 0.66 -12.40 -9.78
C LYS A 119 0.39 -11.83 -11.18
N ARG A 120 -0.86 -11.86 -11.65
CA ARG A 120 -1.24 -11.36 -12.98
C ARG A 120 -1.02 -9.86 -13.15
N PHE A 121 -1.23 -9.07 -12.10
CA PHE A 121 -0.99 -7.62 -12.13
C PHE A 121 0.44 -7.27 -12.56
N HIS A 122 1.43 -8.05 -12.12
CA HIS A 122 2.83 -7.84 -12.52
C HIS A 122 3.08 -8.13 -14.00
N LYS A 123 2.20 -8.89 -14.67
CA LYS A 123 2.31 -9.20 -16.11
C LYS A 123 1.52 -8.23 -16.99
N TRP A 124 0.46 -7.64 -16.45
CA TRP A 124 -0.48 -6.83 -17.25
C TRP A 124 -0.22 -5.33 -17.22
N GLY A 125 0.68 -4.88 -16.34
CA GLY A 125 0.90 -3.46 -16.07
C GLY A 125 0.43 -3.15 -14.66
N LEU A 126 1.37 -3.14 -13.72
CA LEU A 126 1.07 -3.13 -12.29
C LEU A 126 0.35 -1.85 -11.85
N ALA A 127 0.80 -0.68 -12.30
CA ALA A 127 0.24 0.61 -11.90
C ALA A 127 -1.21 0.76 -12.37
N GLN A 128 -1.49 0.59 -13.67
CA GLN A 128 -2.86 0.66 -14.17
C GLN A 128 -3.75 -0.46 -13.61
N SER A 129 -3.22 -1.64 -13.31
CA SER A 129 -3.99 -2.71 -12.67
C SER A 129 -4.42 -2.35 -11.25
N ILE A 130 -3.58 -1.62 -10.50
CA ILE A 130 -3.94 -1.06 -9.18
C ILE A 130 -5.09 -0.06 -9.35
N VAL A 131 -4.95 0.90 -10.26
CA VAL A 131 -6.01 1.91 -10.50
C VAL A 131 -7.32 1.29 -10.96
N ASP A 132 -7.29 0.26 -11.82
CA ASP A 132 -8.51 -0.46 -12.22
C ASP A 132 -9.17 -1.20 -11.04
N LEU A 133 -8.37 -1.74 -10.11
CA LEU A 133 -8.91 -2.31 -8.87
C LEU A 133 -9.52 -1.23 -7.97
N ASP A 134 -8.82 -0.11 -7.79
CA ASP A 134 -9.26 0.98 -6.92
C ASP A 134 -10.57 1.61 -7.39
N LYS A 135 -10.87 1.64 -8.71
CA LYS A 135 -12.19 2.03 -9.22
C LYS A 135 -13.36 1.22 -8.65
N LEU A 136 -13.10 0.03 -8.12
CA LEU A 136 -14.10 -0.85 -7.53
C LEU A 136 -14.09 -0.84 -6.00
N VAL A 137 -12.90 -0.74 -5.39
CA VAL A 137 -12.73 -0.90 -3.93
C VAL A 137 -12.10 0.32 -3.26
N LEU A 138 -12.22 1.52 -3.86
CA LEU A 138 -11.66 2.74 -3.28
C LEU A 138 -12.14 2.92 -1.82
N PRO A 139 -11.21 3.03 -0.85
CA PRO A 139 -11.58 3.20 0.55
C PRO A 139 -12.29 4.53 0.79
N GLN A 140 -13.27 4.54 1.69
CA GLN A 140 -13.88 5.78 2.17
C GLN A 140 -12.94 6.53 3.11
N LEU A 141 -12.07 5.82 3.82
CA LEU A 141 -11.05 6.42 4.68
C LEU A 141 -9.75 5.63 4.54
N THR A 142 -8.65 6.32 4.26
CA THR A 142 -7.30 5.74 4.32
C THR A 142 -6.56 6.33 5.52
N VAL A 143 -5.94 5.46 6.34
CA VAL A 143 -5.16 5.79 7.53
C VAL A 143 -3.78 5.15 7.40
N ILE A 144 -2.82 5.91 6.91
CA ILE A 144 -1.45 5.48 6.70
C ILE A 144 -0.74 5.41 8.05
N ASP A 145 -0.34 4.20 8.44
CA ASP A 145 0.43 3.90 9.63
C ASP A 145 1.92 4.14 9.37
N GLY A 146 2.41 5.28 9.86
CA GLY A 146 3.82 5.63 9.93
C GLY A 146 4.38 5.54 11.36
N THR A 147 3.76 4.79 12.28
CA THR A 147 4.31 4.63 13.64
C THR A 147 5.70 3.99 13.56
N VAL A 148 5.77 2.83 12.90
CA VAL A 148 7.02 2.21 12.45
C VAL A 148 6.95 2.02 10.93
N ALA A 149 7.55 2.95 10.21
CA ALA A 149 7.66 2.94 8.76
C ALA A 149 8.79 1.99 8.29
N MET A 150 8.98 1.86 6.97
CA MET A 150 10.06 1.06 6.39
C MET A 150 10.73 1.78 5.20
N GLU A 151 12.05 1.86 5.21
CA GLU A 151 12.85 2.44 4.12
C GLU A 151 13.82 1.43 3.49
N GLY A 152 14.41 1.79 2.34
CA GLY A 152 15.35 0.95 1.61
C GLY A 152 14.64 -0.20 0.88
N MET A 153 15.11 -1.43 1.11
CA MET A 153 14.69 -2.67 0.42
C MET A 153 13.30 -3.19 0.82
N GLY A 154 12.33 -2.30 0.98
CA GLY A 154 10.94 -2.67 1.16
C GLY A 154 10.35 -3.38 -0.08
N PRO A 155 9.21 -4.07 0.06
CA PRO A 155 8.34 -4.08 1.23
C PRO A 155 8.67 -5.17 2.27
N GLU A 156 9.66 -6.03 2.01
CA GLU A 156 9.97 -7.20 2.87
C GLU A 156 11.32 -7.11 3.58
N HIS A 157 12.33 -6.49 2.96
CA HIS A 157 13.71 -6.49 3.44
C HIS A 157 14.22 -5.08 3.78
N GLY A 158 13.30 -4.14 3.97
CA GLY A 158 13.64 -2.77 4.31
C GLY A 158 14.07 -2.61 5.76
N THR A 159 14.61 -1.44 6.08
CA THR A 159 14.99 -1.04 7.43
C THR A 159 13.81 -0.37 8.12
N PRO A 160 13.40 -0.84 9.32
CA PRO A 160 12.37 -0.16 10.11
C PRO A 160 12.79 1.25 10.51
N VAL A 161 11.85 2.20 10.46
CA VAL A 161 12.05 3.58 10.89
C VAL A 161 10.99 3.91 11.94
N ASN A 162 11.41 4.24 13.16
CA ASN A 162 10.50 4.79 14.16
C ASN A 162 10.16 6.23 13.75
N PHE A 163 9.06 6.39 13.02
CA PHE A 163 8.73 7.63 12.33
C PHE A 163 7.64 8.43 13.07
N GLY A 164 6.70 7.72 13.72
CA GLY A 164 5.80 8.34 14.71
C GLY A 164 4.70 9.22 14.12
N VAL A 165 4.28 8.99 12.88
CA VAL A 165 3.20 9.77 12.24
C VAL A 165 2.04 8.88 11.81
N ILE A 166 0.84 9.47 11.80
CA ILE A 166 -0.35 8.91 11.15
C ILE A 166 -0.83 9.96 10.15
N ILE A 167 -1.11 9.53 8.92
CA ILE A 167 -1.70 10.39 7.89
C ILE A 167 -3.03 9.78 7.51
N SER A 168 -4.12 10.55 7.59
CA SER A 168 -5.45 10.07 7.24
C SER A 168 -6.20 11.03 6.34
N SER A 169 -6.96 10.49 5.38
CA SER A 169 -7.81 11.28 4.50
C SER A 169 -8.98 10.46 3.98
N PHE A 170 -10.07 11.13 3.65
CA PHE A 170 -11.17 10.56 2.86
C PHE A 170 -10.83 10.47 1.37
N ASP A 171 -9.79 11.17 0.91
CA ASP A 171 -9.19 11.02 -0.41
C ASP A 171 -7.88 10.22 -0.29
N THR A 172 -7.90 8.99 -0.80
CA THR A 172 -6.74 8.08 -0.75
C THR A 172 -5.57 8.59 -1.61
N VAL A 173 -5.83 9.25 -2.74
CA VAL A 173 -4.78 9.83 -3.59
C VAL A 173 -4.11 11.00 -2.87
N ALA A 174 -4.89 11.83 -2.17
CA ALA A 174 -4.35 12.93 -1.37
C ALA A 174 -3.52 12.41 -0.19
N ALA A 175 -3.99 11.37 0.52
CA ALA A 175 -3.22 10.71 1.59
C ALA A 175 -1.87 10.18 1.06
N ASP A 176 -1.89 9.48 -0.08
CA ASP A 176 -0.69 8.91 -0.69
C ASP A 176 0.28 10.02 -1.15
N THR A 177 -0.25 11.12 -1.69
CA THR A 177 0.51 12.30 -2.13
C THR A 177 1.21 12.99 -0.96
N VAL A 178 0.49 13.24 0.15
CA VAL A 178 1.06 13.83 1.36
C VAL A 178 2.10 12.90 1.98
N ALA A 179 1.80 11.61 2.10
CA ALA A 179 2.74 10.62 2.63
C ALA A 179 4.01 10.51 1.78
N ALA A 180 3.92 10.52 0.45
CA ALA A 180 5.08 10.54 -0.43
C ALA A 180 5.95 11.78 -0.18
N ASN A 181 5.35 12.97 -0.10
CA ASN A 181 6.08 14.21 0.21
C ASN A 181 6.77 14.16 1.57
N VAL A 182 6.09 13.65 2.60
CA VAL A 182 6.63 13.44 3.94
C VAL A 182 7.82 12.47 3.94
N MET A 183 7.76 11.42 3.11
CA MET A 183 8.87 10.49 2.87
C MET A 183 10.01 11.09 2.02
N GLY A 184 9.88 12.34 1.53
CA GLY A 184 10.82 12.97 0.61
C GLY A 184 10.85 12.34 -0.79
N ILE A 185 9.73 11.74 -1.21
CA ILE A 185 9.55 11.15 -2.54
C ILE A 185 8.60 12.04 -3.32
N ASP A 186 8.96 12.40 -4.55
CA ASP A 186 8.05 13.14 -5.43
C ASP A 186 6.86 12.24 -5.82
N PRO A 187 5.60 12.62 -5.52
CA PRO A 187 4.43 11.87 -5.94
C PRO A 187 4.37 11.61 -7.46
N GLY A 188 5.01 12.46 -8.28
CA GLY A 188 5.16 12.28 -9.73
C GLY A 188 5.96 11.03 -10.11
N GLU A 189 6.83 10.53 -9.23
CA GLU A 189 7.61 9.31 -9.46
C GLU A 189 6.81 8.02 -9.20
N ILE A 190 5.61 8.14 -8.60
CA ILE A 190 4.77 7.01 -8.23
C ILE A 190 3.63 6.89 -9.23
N GLU A 191 3.88 6.10 -10.28
CA GLU A 191 2.99 5.96 -11.45
C GLU A 191 1.51 5.70 -11.10
N TYR A 192 1.22 4.83 -10.13
CA TYR A 192 -0.17 4.52 -9.76
C TYR A 192 -0.90 5.69 -9.09
N ILE A 193 -0.19 6.61 -8.41
CA ILE A 193 -0.77 7.83 -7.83
C ILE A 193 -1.19 8.78 -8.95
N GLN A 194 -0.29 9.01 -9.92
CA GLN A 194 -0.57 9.88 -11.07
C GLN A 194 -1.74 9.34 -11.90
N LEU A 195 -1.71 8.06 -12.25
CA LEU A 195 -2.78 7.42 -13.01
C LEU A 195 -4.13 7.45 -12.29
N ALA A 196 -4.16 7.36 -10.96
CA ALA A 196 -5.37 7.46 -10.17
C ALA A 196 -5.98 8.86 -10.24
N ALA A 197 -5.15 9.91 -10.08
CA ALA A 197 -5.58 11.30 -10.19
C ALA A 197 -6.09 11.64 -11.59
N GLU A 198 -5.35 11.26 -12.63
CA GLU A 198 -5.74 11.42 -14.05
C GLU A 198 -7.08 10.74 -14.38
N GLN A 199 -7.43 9.68 -13.63
CA GLN A 199 -8.67 8.93 -13.80
C GLN A 199 -9.77 9.36 -12.81
N GLY A 200 -9.55 10.47 -12.10
CA GLY A 200 -10.56 11.11 -11.25
C GLY A 200 -10.80 10.41 -9.91
N LEU A 201 -9.84 9.61 -9.42
CA LEU A 201 -9.98 8.93 -8.13
C LEU A 201 -9.60 9.80 -6.92
N GLY A 202 -8.97 10.96 -7.15
CA GLY A 202 -8.57 11.88 -6.09
C GLY A 202 -7.55 12.92 -6.56
N CYS A 203 -6.95 13.63 -5.61
CA CYS A 203 -6.09 14.78 -5.89
C CYS A 203 -4.60 14.52 -5.59
N THR A 204 -3.72 14.96 -6.51
CA THR A 204 -2.26 15.02 -6.32
C THR A 204 -1.72 16.45 -6.20
N ASP A 205 -2.54 17.45 -6.49
CA ASP A 205 -2.14 18.85 -6.43
C ASP A 205 -2.10 19.32 -4.97
N ILE A 206 -0.89 19.49 -4.45
CA ILE A 206 -0.67 19.87 -3.05
C ILE A 206 -1.31 21.22 -2.69
N SER A 207 -1.49 22.11 -3.66
CA SER A 207 -2.14 23.41 -3.44
C SER A 207 -3.65 23.29 -3.20
N GLN A 208 -4.24 22.15 -3.58
CA GLN A 208 -5.65 21.81 -3.38
C GLN A 208 -5.87 20.85 -2.20
N ILE A 209 -4.79 20.44 -1.51
CA ILE A 209 -4.85 19.55 -0.35
C ILE A 209 -4.64 20.37 0.92
N GLU A 210 -5.68 20.51 1.73
CA GLU A 210 -5.56 21.09 3.07
C GLU A 210 -4.93 20.09 4.04
N VAL A 211 -3.74 20.40 4.54
CA VAL A 211 -3.08 19.61 5.58
C VAL A 211 -3.40 20.20 6.95
N VAL A 212 -4.19 19.48 7.73
CA VAL A 212 -4.55 19.83 9.11
C VAL A 212 -3.63 19.11 10.10
N GLY A 213 -3.18 19.82 11.15
CA GLY A 213 -2.27 19.28 12.16
C GLY A 213 -0.81 19.66 11.90
N LEU A 214 0.09 18.67 11.90
CA LEU A 214 1.50 18.89 11.57
C LEU A 214 1.65 19.12 10.05
N SER A 215 2.35 20.18 9.68
CA SER A 215 2.69 20.43 8.28
C SER A 215 3.67 19.39 7.73
N ILE A 216 3.69 19.22 6.41
CA ILE A 216 4.60 18.31 5.72
C ILE A 216 6.05 18.60 6.11
N ASP A 217 6.47 19.86 6.09
CA ASP A 217 7.86 20.24 6.37
C ASP A 217 8.29 19.93 7.81
N GLN A 218 7.37 19.98 8.78
CA GLN A 218 7.67 19.63 10.18
C GLN A 218 8.00 18.16 10.38
N VAL A 219 7.42 17.28 9.56
CA VAL A 219 7.58 15.82 9.69
C VAL A 219 8.38 15.21 8.55
N LYS A 220 8.75 15.99 7.54
CA LYS A 220 9.45 15.50 6.35
C LYS A 220 10.78 14.88 6.75
N ARG A 221 10.93 13.61 6.37
CA ARG A 221 12.18 12.86 6.50
C ARG A 221 12.39 12.09 5.22
N PRO A 222 13.39 12.45 4.40
CA PRO A 222 13.74 11.67 3.23
C PRO A 222 14.07 10.23 3.60
N PHE A 223 13.32 9.27 3.07
CA PHE A 223 13.55 7.85 3.29
C PHE A 223 14.73 7.37 2.45
N LYS A 224 15.50 6.41 2.98
CA LYS A 224 16.50 5.71 2.18
C LYS A 224 15.80 5.04 0.98
N ARG A 225 16.25 5.37 -0.23
CA ARG A 225 15.71 4.81 -1.48
C ARG A 225 16.53 3.61 -1.94
N ILE A 226 15.93 2.78 -2.78
CA ILE A 226 16.64 1.75 -3.53
C ILE A 226 17.33 2.47 -4.69
N GLN A 227 18.66 2.55 -4.66
CA GLN A 227 19.46 3.23 -5.68
C GLN A 227 20.49 2.26 -6.25
N LEU A 228 20.68 2.32 -7.57
CA LEU A 228 21.72 1.58 -8.28
C LEU A 228 23.08 2.22 -7.99
N ASP A 229 23.96 1.48 -7.34
CA ASP A 229 25.36 1.86 -7.19
C ASP A 229 26.17 1.39 -8.40
N PHE A 230 26.11 2.17 -9.47
CA PHE A 230 26.80 1.86 -10.73
C PHE A 230 28.30 1.65 -10.54
N GLU A 231 28.93 2.39 -9.63
CA GLU A 231 30.37 2.28 -9.41
C GLU A 231 30.71 0.98 -8.70
N ALA A 232 29.96 0.62 -7.64
CA ALA A 232 30.12 -0.66 -6.96
C ALA A 232 29.88 -1.83 -7.93
N TYR A 233 28.87 -1.74 -8.79
CA TYR A 233 28.59 -2.79 -9.78
C TYR A 233 29.68 -2.90 -10.85
N ARG A 234 30.21 -1.77 -11.35
CA ARG A 234 31.36 -1.79 -12.26
C ARG A 234 32.59 -2.45 -11.64
N LYS A 235 32.86 -2.20 -10.34
CA LYS A 235 33.96 -2.86 -9.61
C LYS A 235 33.77 -4.38 -9.50
N LYS A 236 32.53 -4.86 -9.55
CA LYS A 236 32.17 -6.29 -9.58
C LYS A 236 32.10 -6.87 -11.01
N GLY A 237 32.49 -6.12 -12.03
CA GLY A 237 32.42 -6.54 -13.43
C GLY A 237 31.02 -6.48 -14.05
N ILE A 238 30.06 -5.84 -13.37
CA ILE A 238 28.68 -5.69 -13.84
C ILE A 238 28.50 -4.31 -14.45
N GLN A 239 28.14 -4.24 -15.74
CA GLN A 239 27.81 -3.00 -16.41
C GLN A 239 26.30 -2.87 -16.58
N ILE A 240 25.74 -1.75 -16.13
CA ILE A 240 24.30 -1.46 -16.20
C ILE A 240 24.10 -0.31 -17.18
N TYR A 241 23.26 -0.53 -18.19
CA TYR A 241 22.89 0.45 -19.21
C TYR A 241 21.42 0.81 -19.03
N GLU A 242 21.12 2.05 -18.65
CA GLU A 242 19.75 2.43 -18.31
C GLU A 242 18.89 2.84 -19.50
N ALA A 243 19.46 3.32 -20.61
CA ALA A 243 18.76 3.59 -21.89
C ALA A 243 17.27 4.05 -21.79
N GLY A 244 16.93 4.95 -20.87
CA GLY A 244 15.55 5.43 -20.64
C GLY A 244 14.73 4.70 -19.57
N ALA A 245 15.36 3.89 -18.72
CA ALA A 245 14.71 3.12 -17.66
C ALA A 245 14.05 4.03 -16.60
N CYS A 246 12.76 3.78 -16.36
CA CYS A 246 12.00 4.46 -15.31
C CYS A 246 12.48 4.04 -13.91
N SER A 247 12.07 4.78 -12.88
CA SER A 247 12.41 4.49 -11.48
C SER A 247 12.08 3.04 -11.11
N GLY A 248 10.92 2.50 -11.50
CA GLY A 248 10.53 1.12 -11.25
C GLY A 248 11.52 0.08 -11.81
N CYS A 249 11.99 0.26 -13.05
CA CYS A 249 12.99 -0.64 -13.64
C CYS A 249 14.30 -0.67 -12.84
N ARG A 250 14.76 0.49 -12.35
CA ARG A 250 15.99 0.58 -11.55
C ARG A 250 15.85 -0.13 -10.21
N HIS A 251 14.70 0.03 -9.56
CA HIS A 251 14.43 -0.61 -8.27
C HIS A 251 14.43 -2.14 -8.43
N VAL A 252 13.85 -2.68 -9.52
CA VAL A 252 13.85 -4.12 -9.83
C VAL A 252 15.28 -4.64 -10.07
N ILE A 253 16.10 -3.94 -10.86
CA ILE A 253 17.50 -4.34 -11.10
C ILE A 253 18.30 -4.31 -9.80
N GLN A 254 18.17 -3.25 -9.00
CA GLN A 254 18.86 -3.15 -7.72
C GLN A 254 18.45 -4.28 -6.77
N ALA A 255 17.16 -4.60 -6.73
CA ALA A 255 16.66 -5.70 -5.91
C ALA A 255 17.21 -7.06 -6.36
N LEU A 256 17.31 -7.30 -7.67
CA LEU A 256 17.97 -8.50 -8.21
C LEU A 256 19.43 -8.57 -7.78
N LEU A 257 20.19 -7.50 -7.96
CA LEU A 257 21.63 -7.46 -7.67
C LEU A 257 21.91 -7.67 -6.18
N ILE A 258 21.13 -7.06 -5.28
CA ILE A 258 21.25 -7.30 -3.83
C ILE A 258 20.99 -8.77 -3.48
N ASN A 259 20.05 -9.43 -4.15
CA ASN A 259 19.76 -10.84 -3.87
C ASN A 259 20.85 -11.79 -4.39
N LEU A 260 21.62 -11.41 -5.41
CA LEU A 260 22.79 -12.18 -5.86
C LEU A 260 24.00 -12.07 -4.92
N GLU A 261 24.03 -11.07 -4.05
CA GLU A 261 25.11 -10.85 -3.09
C GLU A 261 24.90 -11.56 -1.75
N LYS A 262 23.74 -12.19 -1.55
CA LYS A 262 23.42 -13.01 -0.37
C LYS A 262 23.74 -14.48 -0.61
#